data_AF-A0A2S3U1F6-F1
#
_entry.id   AF-A0A2S3U1F6-F1
#
_cell.length_a   1.000
_cell.length_b   1.000
_cell.length_c   1.000
_cell.angle_alpha   90.00
_cell.angle_beta   90.00
_cell.angle_gamma   90.00
#
_symmetry.space_group_name_H-M   'P 1'
#
loop_
_entity.id
_entity.type
_entity.pdbx_description
1 polymer ?
#
loop_
_entity_poly.entity_id
_entity_poly.type
_entity_poly.pdbx_seq_one_letter_code
_entity_poly.pdbx_strand_id
1 'polypeptide(L)'
;MPNINGQPMDRQAYRQAVDLTENFILKSGYHGQRWVQREDWQYFQLTEGDAGVETDQNAEISRQINLIHHFVAETLPPFFKKMRQAPDGKAAVTLLVNFLTSQGVTDQLLAWRDQALDRQDVRAAAEPEQTWQTFCGMLDEYVTILGAEPFEITDFLALLQAGFEGASYSQIPSTLDQVLISESGMVQSQDHKVVFMVGATDLVMPDRIMTNNLLSDVDKENLQPTLSSLDGDHYLNDSAVVQLGDESCLNYLAFFKCPSTLVFSAPR
;
A
#
# COMPACT_ATOMS: atom_id res chain seq x y z
N MET A 1 -18.69 10.36 4.17
CA MET A 1 -19.72 9.70 5.01
C MET A 1 -21.08 10.15 4.52
N PRO A 2 -22.15 9.34 4.65
CA PRO A 2 -23.50 9.79 4.34
C PRO A 2 -23.86 11.02 5.18
N ASN A 3 -24.48 11.99 4.53
CA ASN A 3 -24.94 13.21 5.21
C ASN A 3 -26.35 12.98 5.76
N ILE A 4 -26.53 13.25 7.04
CA ILE A 4 -27.84 13.28 7.69
C ILE A 4 -28.17 14.75 7.96
N ASN A 5 -29.24 15.26 7.36
CA ASN A 5 -29.66 16.66 7.49
C ASN A 5 -28.57 17.71 7.14
N GLY A 6 -27.73 17.40 6.15
CA GLY A 6 -26.67 18.31 5.70
C GLY A 6 -25.40 18.32 6.57
N GLN A 7 -25.30 17.43 7.56
CA GLN A 7 -24.09 17.20 8.35
C GLN A 7 -23.58 15.77 8.13
N PRO A 8 -22.25 15.54 8.10
CA PRO A 8 -21.71 14.19 8.03
C PRO A 8 -22.14 13.40 9.27
N MET A 9 -22.56 12.15 9.07
CA MET A 9 -22.91 11.23 10.15
C MET A 9 -21.74 11.08 11.13
N ASP A 10 -22.05 10.95 12.43
CA ASP A 10 -21.04 10.64 13.44
C ASP A 10 -20.27 9.34 13.10
N ARG A 11 -18.96 9.33 13.34
CA ARG A 11 -18.08 8.23 12.93
C ARG A 11 -18.44 6.90 13.61
N GLN A 12 -18.80 6.94 14.90
CA GLN A 12 -19.14 5.73 15.64
C GLN A 12 -20.48 5.18 15.15
N ALA A 13 -21.48 6.05 14.96
CA ALA A 13 -22.76 5.67 14.40
C ALA A 13 -22.63 5.11 12.98
N TYR A 14 -21.78 5.72 12.13
CA TYR A 14 -21.51 5.24 10.78
C TYR A 14 -20.89 3.84 10.80
N ARG A 15 -19.89 3.60 11.66
CA ARG A 15 -19.28 2.27 11.82
C ARG A 15 -20.30 1.22 12.22
N GLN A 16 -21.15 1.53 13.21
CA GLN A 16 -22.21 0.61 13.63
C GLN A 16 -23.18 0.27 12.48
N ALA A 17 -23.57 1.26 11.67
CA ALA A 17 -24.44 1.02 10.52
C ALA A 17 -23.74 0.18 9.43
N VAL A 18 -22.43 0.38 9.22
CA VAL A 18 -21.61 -0.46 8.32
C VAL A 18 -21.54 -1.89 8.84
N ASP A 19 -21.23 -2.10 10.12
CA ASP A 19 -21.13 -3.44 10.74
C ASP A 19 -22.46 -4.20 10.64
N LEU A 20 -23.59 -3.52 10.85
CA LEU A 20 -24.93 -4.10 10.69
C LEU A 20 -25.20 -4.49 9.22
N THR A 21 -24.84 -3.62 8.28
CA THR A 21 -24.97 -3.87 6.84
C THR A 21 -24.11 -5.06 6.40
N GLU A 22 -22.86 -5.14 6.85
CA GLU A 22 -21.95 -6.25 6.55
C GLU A 22 -22.52 -7.57 7.06
N ASN A 23 -22.93 -7.62 8.33
CA ASN A 23 -23.55 -8.82 8.92
C ASN A 23 -24.81 -9.24 8.17
N PHE A 24 -25.65 -8.28 7.76
CA PHE A 24 -26.86 -8.56 7.00
C PHE A 24 -26.54 -9.16 5.63
N ILE A 25 -25.57 -8.61 4.90
CA ILE A 25 -25.18 -9.09 3.59
C ILE A 25 -24.58 -10.49 3.67
N LEU A 26 -23.71 -10.75 4.65
CA LEU A 26 -23.13 -12.07 4.88
C LEU A 26 -24.21 -13.13 5.15
N LYS A 27 -25.24 -12.77 5.94
CA LYS A 27 -26.36 -13.67 6.24
C LYS A 27 -27.30 -13.89 5.05
N SER A 28 -27.57 -12.84 4.26
CA SER A 28 -28.55 -12.86 3.17
C SER A 28 -27.97 -13.29 1.82
N GLY A 29 -26.64 -13.27 1.67
CA GLY A 29 -25.96 -13.54 0.41
C GLY A 29 -26.16 -12.44 -0.64
N TYR A 30 -26.43 -11.20 -0.24
CA TYR A 30 -26.68 -10.11 -1.19
C TYR A 30 -25.40 -9.66 -1.88
N HIS A 31 -25.39 -9.67 -3.22
CA HIS A 31 -24.23 -9.27 -4.00
C HIS A 31 -24.63 -8.67 -5.36
N GLY A 32 -23.67 -8.02 -6.03
CA GLY A 32 -23.82 -7.53 -7.40
C GLY A 32 -25.01 -6.58 -7.56
N GLN A 33 -25.95 -6.95 -8.43
CA GLN A 33 -27.10 -6.10 -8.78
C GLN A 33 -28.00 -5.73 -7.58
N ARG A 34 -27.96 -6.50 -6.48
CA ARG A 34 -28.70 -6.17 -5.25
C ARG A 34 -28.34 -4.80 -4.68
N TRP A 35 -27.08 -4.36 -4.85
CA TRP A 35 -26.59 -3.06 -4.40
C TRP A 35 -27.08 -1.86 -5.23
N VAL A 36 -27.60 -2.10 -6.43
CA VAL A 36 -28.10 -1.04 -7.32
C VAL A 36 -29.63 -1.07 -7.42
N GLN A 37 -30.28 -1.91 -6.61
CA GLN A 37 -31.73 -1.91 -6.46
C GLN A 37 -32.16 -0.63 -5.74
N ARG A 38 -33.31 -0.09 -6.14
CA ARG A 38 -33.87 1.11 -5.50
C ARG A 38 -34.65 0.76 -4.25
N GLU A 39 -35.09 -0.48 -4.16
CA GLU A 39 -35.90 -1.00 -3.09
C GLU A 39 -35.08 -1.17 -1.81
N ASP A 40 -35.69 -0.81 -0.69
CA ASP A 40 -35.10 -1.02 0.63
C ASP A 40 -34.97 -2.52 0.94
N TRP A 41 -33.82 -2.89 1.49
CA TRP A 41 -33.61 -4.21 2.05
C TRP A 41 -34.33 -4.32 3.39
N GLN A 42 -35.02 -5.43 3.61
CA GLN A 42 -35.72 -5.67 4.86
C GLN A 42 -34.95 -6.63 5.75
N TYR A 43 -34.67 -6.19 6.97
CA TYR A 43 -34.04 -7.02 7.98
C TYR A 43 -35.11 -7.81 8.75
N PHE A 44 -34.98 -9.14 8.73
CA PHE A 44 -35.82 -10.04 9.51
C PHE A 44 -34.98 -10.93 10.42
N GLN A 45 -35.35 -10.98 11.71
CA GLN A 45 -34.93 -12.04 12.60
C GLN A 45 -35.97 -13.17 12.55
N LEU A 46 -35.59 -14.31 11.95
CA LEU A 46 -36.34 -15.54 12.15
C LEU A 46 -35.91 -16.16 13.48
N THR A 47 -36.81 -16.14 14.45
CA THR A 47 -36.70 -16.96 15.67
C THR A 47 -37.57 -18.20 15.45
N GLU A 48 -37.12 -19.39 15.87
CA GLU A 48 -37.92 -20.62 15.74
C GLU A 48 -39.28 -20.44 16.42
N GLY A 49 -40.36 -20.54 15.62
CA GLY A 49 -41.75 -20.47 16.10
C GLY A 49 -42.44 -19.12 15.95
N ASP A 50 -41.75 -18.06 15.48
CA ASP A 50 -42.36 -16.75 15.27
C ASP A 50 -42.34 -16.36 13.77
N ALA A 51 -43.50 -16.04 13.23
CA ALA A 51 -43.64 -15.63 11.84
C ALA A 51 -43.16 -14.18 11.69
N GLY A 52 -41.84 -13.97 11.71
CA GLY A 52 -41.15 -12.73 11.32
C GLY A 52 -41.91 -11.45 11.69
N VAL A 53 -42.10 -11.19 12.98
CA VAL A 53 -42.78 -9.97 13.43
C VAL A 53 -41.87 -8.78 13.20
N GLU A 54 -42.37 -7.77 12.47
CA GLU A 54 -41.73 -6.47 12.34
C GLU A 54 -41.80 -5.76 13.69
N THR A 55 -40.66 -5.68 14.38
CA THR A 55 -40.51 -4.94 15.63
C THR A 55 -39.93 -3.56 15.34
N ASP A 56 -40.16 -2.57 16.22
CA ASP A 56 -39.53 -1.25 16.12
C ASP A 56 -37.99 -1.34 16.02
N GLN A 57 -37.40 -2.36 16.64
CA GLN A 57 -35.96 -2.64 16.55
C GLN A 57 -35.54 -3.16 15.16
N ASN A 58 -36.31 -4.06 14.55
CA ASN A 58 -36.03 -4.55 13.19
C ASN A 58 -36.20 -3.44 12.14
N ALA A 59 -37.16 -2.53 12.34
CA ALA A 59 -37.33 -1.35 11.49
C ALA A 59 -36.14 -0.39 11.58
N GLU A 60 -35.64 -0.12 12.80
CA GLU A 60 -34.45 0.74 12.99
C GLU A 60 -33.17 0.11 12.42
N ILE A 61 -32.97 -1.20 12.57
CA ILE A 61 -31.86 -1.92 11.94
C ILE A 61 -31.99 -1.85 10.41
N SER A 62 -33.18 -2.08 9.86
CA SER A 62 -33.43 -1.93 8.42
C SER A 62 -33.10 -0.52 7.93
N ARG A 63 -33.45 0.52 8.70
CA ARG A 63 -33.13 1.91 8.38
C ARG A 63 -31.62 2.16 8.31
N GLN A 64 -30.85 1.64 9.27
CA GLN A 64 -29.38 1.78 9.27
C GLN A 64 -28.73 1.03 8.10
N ILE A 65 -29.22 -0.17 7.79
CA ILE A 65 -28.76 -0.95 6.63
C ILE A 65 -29.02 -0.18 5.34
N ASN A 66 -30.24 0.34 5.16
CA ASN A 66 -30.61 1.05 3.94
C ASN A 66 -29.88 2.39 3.79
N LEU A 67 -29.50 3.04 4.89
CA LEU A 67 -28.65 4.22 4.84
C LEU A 67 -27.30 3.92 4.18
N ILE A 68 -26.66 2.79 4.51
CA ILE A 68 -25.40 2.37 3.88
C ILE A 68 -25.64 1.85 2.46
N HIS A 69 -26.70 1.06 2.25
CA HIS A 69 -27.09 0.56 0.93
C HIS A 69 -27.20 1.70 -0.09
N HIS A 70 -28.04 2.70 0.19
CA HIS A 70 -28.25 3.83 -0.71
C HIS A 70 -27.00 4.69 -0.85
N PHE A 71 -26.27 4.94 0.24
CA PHE A 71 -25.01 5.67 0.16
C PHE A 71 -24.01 5.02 -0.80
N VAL A 72 -23.85 3.69 -0.73
CA VAL A 72 -22.97 2.94 -1.64
C VAL A 72 -23.53 2.96 -3.07
N ALA A 73 -24.84 2.71 -3.23
CA ALA A 73 -25.53 2.65 -4.53
C ALA A 73 -25.47 3.96 -5.31
N GLU A 74 -25.55 5.09 -4.61
CA GLU A 74 -25.53 6.42 -5.20
C GLU A 74 -24.09 6.91 -5.45
N THR A 75 -23.13 6.46 -4.65
CA THR A 75 -21.75 6.97 -4.70
C THR A 75 -20.87 6.21 -5.69
N LEU A 76 -20.79 4.88 -5.60
CA LEU A 76 -19.78 4.09 -6.33
C LEU A 76 -20.19 3.73 -7.77
N PRO A 77 -21.40 3.20 -8.04
CA PRO A 77 -21.78 2.80 -9.39
C PRO A 77 -21.70 3.91 -10.46
N PRO A 78 -22.14 5.16 -10.19
CA PRO A 78 -21.99 6.25 -11.15
C PRO A 78 -20.53 6.58 -11.44
N PHE A 79 -19.66 6.54 -10.42
CA PHE A 79 -18.22 6.73 -10.57
C PHE A 79 -17.61 5.64 -11.46
N PHE A 80 -17.89 4.37 -11.18
CA PHE A 80 -17.39 3.25 -12.00
C PHE A 80 -17.87 3.33 -13.46
N LYS A 81 -19.10 3.79 -13.69
CA LYS A 81 -19.60 4.03 -15.05
C LYS A 81 -18.81 5.12 -15.76
N LYS A 82 -18.53 6.24 -15.09
CA LYS A 82 -17.72 7.34 -15.66
C LYS A 82 -16.30 6.89 -15.96
N MET A 83 -15.65 6.17 -15.04
CA MET A 83 -14.30 5.64 -15.23
C MET A 83 -14.20 4.73 -16.46
N ARG A 84 -15.15 3.80 -16.65
CA ARG A 84 -15.19 2.93 -17.85
C ARG A 84 -15.45 3.66 -19.16
N GLN A 85 -15.93 4.90 -19.10
CA GLN A 85 -16.23 5.73 -20.26
C GLN A 85 -15.16 6.80 -20.49
N ALA A 86 -14.10 6.83 -19.67
CA ALA A 86 -12.99 7.76 -19.85
C ALA A 86 -12.30 7.47 -21.20
N PRO A 87 -12.08 8.48 -22.05
CA PRO A 87 -11.47 8.27 -23.36
C PRO A 87 -9.96 7.99 -23.28
N ASP A 88 -9.26 8.63 -22.34
CA ASP A 88 -7.81 8.60 -22.20
C ASP A 88 -7.38 8.58 -20.73
N GLY A 89 -6.11 8.24 -20.50
CA GLY A 89 -5.54 8.13 -19.16
C GLY A 89 -5.68 9.42 -18.34
N LYS A 90 -5.51 10.58 -18.95
CA LYS A 90 -5.63 11.88 -18.28
C LYS A 90 -7.06 12.13 -17.79
N ALA A 91 -8.07 11.84 -18.61
CA ALA A 91 -9.47 11.96 -18.25
C ALA A 91 -9.83 11.01 -17.10
N ALA A 92 -9.32 9.77 -17.11
CA ALA A 92 -9.54 8.80 -16.05
C ALA A 92 -8.94 9.24 -14.71
N VAL A 93 -7.68 9.68 -14.70
CA VAL A 93 -7.02 10.21 -13.50
C VAL A 93 -7.75 11.45 -12.97
N THR A 94 -8.16 12.35 -13.86
CA THR A 94 -8.95 13.54 -13.47
C THR A 94 -10.27 13.14 -12.80
N LEU A 95 -10.97 12.14 -13.34
CA LEU A 95 -12.20 11.60 -12.74
C LEU A 95 -11.94 10.99 -11.36
N LEU A 96 -10.85 10.23 -11.19
CA LEU A 96 -10.47 9.61 -9.92
C LEU A 96 -10.17 10.67 -8.84
N VAL A 97 -9.30 11.63 -9.13
CA VAL A 97 -8.93 12.67 -8.16
C VAL A 97 -10.15 13.50 -7.77
N ASN A 98 -10.95 13.94 -8.74
CA ASN A 98 -12.18 14.68 -8.47
C ASN A 98 -13.17 13.88 -7.63
N PHE A 99 -13.29 12.57 -7.88
CA PHE A 99 -14.13 11.69 -7.08
C PHE A 99 -13.64 11.66 -5.63
N LEU A 100 -12.36 11.37 -5.39
CA LEU A 100 -11.78 11.31 -4.04
C LEU A 100 -11.94 12.63 -3.28
N THR A 101 -11.67 13.77 -3.92
CA THR A 101 -11.88 15.10 -3.32
C THR A 101 -13.36 15.34 -3.01
N SER A 102 -14.27 15.03 -3.94
CA SER A 102 -15.71 15.22 -3.74
C SER A 102 -16.29 14.35 -2.62
N GLN A 103 -15.68 13.18 -2.36
CA GLN A 103 -16.06 12.29 -1.26
C GLN A 103 -15.41 12.67 0.07
N GLY A 104 -14.63 13.75 0.12
CA GLY A 104 -13.99 14.27 1.33
C GLY A 104 -12.79 13.46 1.80
N VAL A 105 -12.13 12.71 0.90
CA VAL A 105 -10.94 11.90 1.27
C VAL A 105 -9.82 12.81 1.76
N THR A 106 -9.56 13.92 1.06
CA THR A 106 -8.53 14.90 1.45
C THR A 106 -8.84 15.53 2.81
N ASP A 107 -10.11 15.86 3.07
CA ASP A 107 -10.55 16.44 4.34
C ASP A 107 -10.38 15.44 5.48
N GLN A 108 -10.66 14.16 5.22
CA GLN A 108 -10.49 13.09 6.19
C GLN A 108 -9.01 12.85 6.53
N LEU A 109 -8.11 12.94 5.56
CA LEU A 109 -6.66 12.84 5.78
C LEU A 109 -6.15 14.01 6.63
N LEU A 110 -6.62 15.23 6.37
CA LEU A 110 -6.31 16.40 7.21
C LEU A 110 -6.82 16.23 8.63
N ALA A 111 -8.04 15.72 8.81
CA ALA A 111 -8.58 15.42 10.13
C ALA A 111 -7.77 14.36 10.89
N TRP A 112 -7.21 13.35 10.20
CA TRP A 112 -6.32 12.37 10.82
C TRP A 112 -4.99 12.98 11.26
N ARG A 113 -4.41 13.86 10.44
CA ARG A 113 -3.22 14.63 10.82
C ARG A 113 -3.49 15.44 12.09
N ASP A 114 -4.57 16.22 12.11
CA ASP A 114 -4.89 17.10 13.24
C ASP A 114 -5.12 16.29 14.52
N GLN A 115 -5.84 15.16 14.43
CA GLN A 115 -6.02 14.22 15.55
C GLN A 115 -4.70 13.60 16.06
N ALA A 116 -3.72 13.37 15.18
CA ALA A 116 -2.40 12.89 15.58
C ALA A 116 -1.59 14.01 16.28
N LEU A 117 -1.64 15.24 15.76
CA LEU A 117 -1.01 16.40 16.38
C LEU A 117 -1.59 16.72 17.76
N ASP A 118 -2.91 16.61 17.94
CA ASP A 118 -3.58 16.77 19.24
C ASP A 118 -3.08 15.75 20.28
N ARG A 119 -2.65 14.57 19.80
CA ARG A 119 -2.05 13.50 20.62
C ARG A 119 -0.52 13.64 20.75
N GLN A 120 0.05 14.73 20.23
CA GLN A 120 1.50 14.98 20.16
C GLN A 120 2.28 13.89 19.39
N ASP A 121 1.61 13.15 18.52
CA ASP A 121 2.22 12.13 17.66
C ASP A 121 2.55 12.74 16.29
N VAL A 122 3.68 13.45 16.25
CA VAL A 122 4.17 14.13 15.03
C VAL A 122 4.45 13.12 13.91
N ARG A 123 4.84 11.90 14.25
CA ARG A 123 5.11 10.85 13.26
C ARG A 123 3.81 10.43 12.57
N ALA A 124 2.79 10.05 13.33
CA ALA A 124 1.50 9.68 12.76
C ALA A 124 0.82 10.85 12.03
N ALA A 125 1.14 12.09 12.40
CA ALA A 125 0.64 13.28 11.70
C ALA A 125 1.22 13.46 10.28
N ALA A 126 2.45 12.97 10.02
CA ALA A 126 3.08 13.11 8.70
C ALA A 126 2.55 12.08 7.68
N GLU A 127 2.11 10.91 8.14
CA GLU A 127 1.71 9.79 7.27
C GLU A 127 0.57 10.12 6.28
N PRO A 128 -0.52 10.84 6.67
CA PRO A 128 -1.61 11.15 5.75
C PRO A 128 -1.18 12.03 4.57
N GLU A 129 -0.37 13.05 4.84
CA GLU A 129 0.13 13.98 3.81
C GLU A 129 1.08 13.24 2.86
N GLN A 130 2.00 12.45 3.41
CA GLN A 130 2.91 11.65 2.63
C GLN A 130 2.18 10.66 1.72
N THR A 131 1.20 9.94 2.26
CA THR A 131 0.42 8.96 1.50
C THR A 131 -0.28 9.63 0.31
N TRP A 132 -0.86 10.81 0.53
CA TRP A 132 -1.51 11.57 -0.54
C TRP A 132 -0.51 12.07 -1.58
N GLN A 133 0.64 12.58 -1.16
CA GLN A 133 1.69 13.04 -2.08
C GLN A 133 2.23 11.90 -2.95
N THR A 134 2.53 10.74 -2.37
CA THR A 134 2.97 9.55 -3.11
C THR A 134 1.91 9.11 -4.12
N PHE A 135 0.64 9.08 -3.71
CA PHE A 135 -0.47 8.77 -4.60
C PHE A 135 -0.57 9.75 -5.78
N CYS A 136 -0.53 11.06 -5.52
CA CYS A 136 -0.55 12.07 -6.57
C CYS A 136 0.66 11.96 -7.50
N GLY A 137 1.86 11.73 -6.97
CA GLY A 137 3.07 11.54 -7.76
C GLY A 137 2.96 10.37 -8.74
N MET A 138 2.46 9.21 -8.28
CA MET A 138 2.21 8.06 -9.16
C MET A 138 1.19 8.37 -10.27
N LEU A 139 0.14 9.13 -9.95
CA LEU A 139 -0.85 9.56 -10.95
C LEU A 139 -0.26 10.54 -11.96
N ASP A 140 0.60 11.47 -11.51
CA ASP A 140 1.28 12.43 -12.40
C ASP A 140 2.24 11.71 -13.34
N GLU A 141 2.99 10.72 -12.87
CA GLU A 141 3.85 9.85 -13.69
C GLU A 141 3.01 9.07 -14.71
N TYR A 142 1.90 8.46 -14.28
CA TYR A 142 0.98 7.77 -15.19
C TYR A 142 0.46 8.69 -16.30
N VAL A 143 0.01 9.90 -15.95
CA VAL A 143 -0.47 10.87 -16.96
C VAL A 143 0.66 11.34 -17.88
N THR A 144 1.88 11.47 -17.36
CA THR A 144 3.05 11.87 -18.16
C THR A 144 3.39 10.84 -19.25
N ILE A 145 3.28 9.55 -18.93
CA ILE A 145 3.66 8.47 -19.84
C ILE A 145 2.47 8.04 -20.73
N LEU A 146 1.28 7.87 -20.14
CA LEU A 146 0.12 7.23 -20.75
C LEU A 146 -1.11 8.15 -20.83
N GLY A 147 -0.99 9.44 -20.49
CA GLY A 147 -2.15 10.33 -20.36
C GLY A 147 -2.92 10.58 -21.67
N ALA A 148 -2.26 10.45 -22.82
CA ALA A 148 -2.89 10.59 -24.15
C ALA A 148 -3.31 9.25 -24.77
N GLU A 149 -2.94 8.13 -24.16
CA GLU A 149 -3.25 6.80 -24.66
C GLU A 149 -4.70 6.42 -24.32
N PRO A 150 -5.34 5.53 -25.11
CA PRO A 150 -6.66 5.00 -24.80
C PRO A 150 -6.71 4.38 -23.41
N PHE A 151 -7.72 4.74 -22.63
CA PHE A 151 -7.84 4.25 -21.27
C PHE A 151 -8.36 2.81 -21.22
N GLU A 152 -7.64 1.95 -20.50
CA GLU A 152 -8.08 0.61 -20.13
C GLU A 152 -7.98 0.46 -18.59
N ILE A 153 -9.09 0.05 -17.96
CA ILE A 153 -9.23 0.09 -16.50
C ILE A 153 -8.42 -1.01 -15.79
N THR A 154 -8.26 -2.16 -16.43
CA THR A 154 -7.52 -3.31 -15.92
C THR A 154 -6.02 -3.00 -15.87
N ASP A 155 -5.48 -2.43 -16.95
CA ASP A 155 -4.10 -1.99 -17.07
C ASP A 155 -3.80 -0.86 -16.08
N PHE A 156 -4.71 0.11 -15.95
CA PHE A 156 -4.60 1.18 -14.97
C PHE A 156 -4.55 0.66 -13.53
N LEU A 157 -5.42 -0.29 -13.17
CA LEU A 157 -5.42 -0.91 -11.85
C LEU A 157 -4.14 -1.73 -11.60
N ALA A 158 -3.67 -2.47 -12.59
CA ALA A 158 -2.43 -3.24 -12.48
C ALA A 158 -1.22 -2.33 -12.27
N LEU A 159 -1.13 -1.23 -13.02
CA LEU A 159 -0.08 -0.22 -12.86
C LEU A 159 -0.14 0.48 -11.50
N LEU A 160 -1.34 0.85 -11.04
CA LEU A 160 -1.49 1.42 -9.70
C LEU A 160 -1.07 0.43 -8.62
N GLN A 161 -1.46 -0.84 -8.71
CA GLN A 161 -1.08 -1.86 -7.75
C GLN A 161 0.44 -2.06 -7.72
N ALA A 162 1.07 -2.19 -8.89
CA ALA A 162 2.53 -2.28 -9.00
C ALA A 162 3.23 -1.02 -8.45
N GLY A 163 2.66 0.17 -8.70
CA GLY A 163 3.14 1.43 -8.14
C GLY A 163 3.10 1.45 -6.62
N PHE A 164 1.99 1.02 -6.01
CA PHE A 164 1.87 0.92 -4.55
C PHE A 164 2.76 -0.16 -3.93
N GLU A 165 2.97 -1.28 -4.62
CA GLU A 165 3.90 -2.33 -4.18
C GLU A 165 5.36 -1.84 -4.19
N GLY A 166 5.73 -1.01 -5.17
CA GLY A 166 7.06 -0.40 -5.27
C GLY A 166 7.24 0.89 -4.46
N ALA A 167 6.15 1.50 -3.97
CA ALA A 167 6.20 2.75 -3.25
C ALA A 167 6.90 2.57 -1.88
N SER A 168 7.98 3.34 -1.66
CA SER A 168 8.64 3.41 -0.37
C SER A 168 8.16 4.64 0.40
N TYR A 169 7.78 4.44 1.66
CA TYR A 169 7.51 5.54 2.58
C TYR A 169 8.87 6.06 3.07
N SER A 170 9.04 7.39 3.04
CA SER A 170 10.24 8.07 3.55
C SER A 170 10.52 7.60 4.96
N GLN A 171 11.74 7.10 5.17
CA GLN A 171 12.19 6.65 6.47
C GLN A 171 12.09 7.77 7.50
N ILE A 172 11.80 7.37 8.73
CA ILE A 172 11.72 8.23 9.91
C ILE A 172 13.03 9.04 10.00
N PRO A 173 13.00 10.38 10.16
CA PRO A 173 14.20 11.15 10.42
C PRO A 173 14.88 10.62 11.69
N SER A 174 16.19 10.39 11.60
CA SER A 174 16.98 9.89 12.72
C SER A 174 16.91 10.84 13.92
N THR A 175 16.59 10.30 15.10
CA THR A 175 16.65 11.05 16.37
C THR A 175 18.06 11.04 16.95
N LEU A 176 18.35 11.93 17.90
CA LEU A 176 19.68 12.08 18.51
C LEU A 176 20.15 10.81 19.25
N ASP A 177 19.21 10.07 19.87
CA ASP A 177 19.45 8.80 20.56
C ASP A 177 18.61 7.69 19.90
N GLN A 178 19.25 6.85 19.10
CA GLN A 178 18.59 5.75 18.41
C GLN A 178 19.51 4.54 18.22
N VAL A 179 18.89 3.37 18.03
CA VAL A 179 19.57 2.16 17.54
C VAL A 179 19.42 2.14 16.02
N LEU A 180 20.54 2.09 15.31
CA LEU A 180 20.55 1.90 13.86
C LEU A 180 20.36 0.42 13.54
N ILE A 181 19.36 0.11 12.71
CA ILE A 181 19.14 -1.22 12.13
C ILE A 181 19.38 -1.10 10.63
N SER A 182 20.28 -1.91 10.10
CA SER A 182 20.63 -1.89 8.68
C SER A 182 21.31 -3.21 8.30
N GLU A 183 21.32 -3.50 7.00
CA GLU A 183 21.99 -4.67 6.43
C GLU A 183 23.52 -4.54 6.50
N SER A 184 24.23 -5.67 6.60
CA SER A 184 25.69 -5.74 6.80
C SER A 184 26.47 -5.11 5.65
N GLY A 185 25.97 -5.21 4.41
CA GLY A 185 26.58 -4.70 3.19
C GLY A 185 26.39 -3.20 2.91
N MET A 186 25.51 -2.51 3.65
CA MET A 186 25.30 -1.07 3.43
C MET A 186 26.47 -0.23 3.96
N VAL A 187 26.83 0.82 3.22
CA VAL A 187 27.82 1.82 3.65
C VAL A 187 27.28 2.58 4.86
N GLN A 188 28.06 2.58 5.93
CA GLN A 188 27.71 3.21 7.20
C GLN A 188 28.94 3.89 7.81
N SER A 189 28.72 4.89 8.67
CA SER A 189 29.77 5.49 9.50
C SER A 189 30.35 4.45 10.47
N GLN A 190 31.65 4.52 10.75
CA GLN A 190 32.41 3.49 11.48
C GLN A 190 32.44 3.69 13.02
N ASP A 191 31.44 4.34 13.60
CA ASP A 191 31.52 4.83 15.00
C ASP A 191 30.60 4.09 15.99
N HIS A 192 30.22 2.84 15.69
CA HIS A 192 29.31 2.07 16.54
C HIS A 192 30.05 1.31 17.65
N LYS A 193 29.88 1.73 18.92
CA LYS A 193 30.51 1.05 20.08
C LYS A 193 30.09 -0.41 20.25
N VAL A 194 28.86 -0.76 19.89
CA VAL A 194 28.34 -2.12 20.01
C VAL A 194 27.58 -2.45 18.74
N VAL A 195 27.84 -3.62 18.15
CA VAL A 195 27.18 -4.11 16.95
C VAL A 195 26.59 -5.50 17.23
N PHE A 196 25.33 -5.69 16.86
CA PHE A 196 24.63 -6.97 16.90
C PHE A 196 24.42 -7.47 15.47
N MET A 197 25.03 -8.60 15.13
CA MET A 197 24.76 -9.32 13.90
C MET A 197 23.68 -10.36 14.15
N VAL A 198 22.50 -10.09 13.60
CA VAL A 198 21.30 -10.89 13.81
C VAL A 198 21.10 -11.83 12.64
N GLY A 199 20.83 -13.11 12.95
CA GLY A 199 20.56 -14.12 11.93
C GLY A 199 21.81 -14.70 11.28
N ALA A 200 22.96 -14.71 11.96
CA ALA A 200 24.22 -15.25 11.43
C ALA A 200 24.21 -16.79 11.32
N THR A 201 23.40 -17.32 10.41
CA THR A 201 23.30 -18.75 10.08
C THR A 201 24.11 -19.07 8.82
N ASP A 202 24.41 -20.35 8.60
CA ASP A 202 25.06 -20.85 7.39
C ASP A 202 24.20 -20.72 6.11
N LEU A 203 22.93 -20.34 6.26
CA LEU A 203 22.00 -20.12 5.15
C LEU A 203 22.06 -18.70 4.58
N VAL A 204 22.43 -17.70 5.39
CA VAL A 204 22.34 -16.27 5.03
C VAL A 204 23.66 -15.52 5.25
N MET A 205 24.69 -16.18 5.79
CA MET A 205 25.99 -15.55 6.04
C MET A 205 27.14 -16.54 5.79
N PRO A 206 27.88 -16.42 4.66
CA PRO A 206 27.71 -15.44 3.59
C PRO A 206 26.38 -15.60 2.84
N ASP A 207 25.88 -14.51 2.26
CA ASP A 207 24.59 -14.54 1.57
C ASP A 207 24.65 -15.42 0.32
N ARG A 208 23.54 -16.06 -0.02
CA ARG A 208 23.41 -16.88 -1.22
C ARG A 208 22.91 -16.02 -2.36
N ILE A 209 23.82 -15.61 -3.24
CA ILE A 209 23.47 -14.78 -4.37
C ILE A 209 22.75 -15.61 -5.44
N MET A 210 21.47 -15.33 -5.59
CA MET A 210 20.62 -15.82 -6.68
C MET A 210 20.44 -14.68 -7.68
N THR A 211 21.13 -14.73 -8.82
CA THR A 211 20.96 -13.73 -9.89
C THR A 211 19.70 -14.04 -10.70
N ASN A 212 18.68 -13.18 -10.59
CA ASN A 212 17.49 -13.22 -11.45
C ASN A 212 17.52 -12.09 -12.50
N ASN A 213 18.66 -11.97 -13.18
CA ASN A 213 18.88 -10.93 -14.18
C ASN A 213 18.38 -11.37 -15.55
N LEU A 214 18.13 -10.40 -16.45
CA LEU A 214 17.80 -10.69 -17.85
C LEU A 214 18.88 -11.50 -18.57
N LEU A 215 20.15 -11.28 -18.20
CA LEU A 215 21.31 -11.99 -18.74
C LEU A 215 21.86 -12.96 -17.69
N SER A 216 22.03 -14.22 -18.07
CA SER A 216 22.70 -15.23 -17.25
C SER A 216 24.20 -14.98 -17.16
N ASP A 217 24.87 -15.60 -16.19
CA ASP A 217 26.34 -15.49 -16.07
C ASP A 217 27.06 -16.02 -17.31
N VAL A 218 26.49 -17.02 -18.00
CA VAL A 218 27.00 -17.54 -19.28
C VAL A 218 26.84 -16.51 -20.40
N ASP A 219 25.69 -15.82 -20.45
CA ASP A 219 25.49 -14.76 -21.44
C ASP A 219 26.50 -13.62 -21.24
N LYS A 220 26.74 -13.24 -19.98
CA LYS A 220 27.72 -12.21 -19.64
C LYS A 220 29.14 -12.61 -20.06
N GLU A 221 29.56 -13.84 -19.76
CA GLU A 221 30.89 -14.35 -20.12
C GLU A 221 31.09 -14.36 -21.64
N ASN A 222 30.06 -14.74 -22.41
CA ASN A 222 30.10 -14.75 -23.87
C ASN A 222 30.11 -13.33 -24.47
N LEU A 223 29.43 -12.37 -23.85
CA LEU A 223 29.35 -10.99 -24.33
C LEU A 223 30.59 -10.16 -23.95
N GLN A 224 31.24 -10.48 -22.83
CA GLN A 224 32.35 -9.68 -22.28
C GLN A 224 33.49 -9.43 -23.29
N PRO A 225 33.99 -10.41 -24.08
CA PRO A 225 35.05 -10.16 -25.06
C PRO A 225 34.63 -9.17 -26.15
N THR A 226 33.36 -9.24 -26.58
CA THR A 226 32.82 -8.34 -27.60
C THR A 226 32.67 -6.95 -27.03
N LEU A 227 32.15 -6.81 -25.81
CA LEU A 227 32.01 -5.51 -25.13
C LEU A 227 33.36 -4.83 -24.93
N SER A 228 34.37 -5.58 -24.48
CA SER A 228 35.74 -5.07 -24.30
C SER A 228 36.44 -4.67 -25.61
N SER A 229 35.92 -5.07 -26.76
CA SER A 229 36.45 -4.69 -28.08
C SER A 229 35.83 -3.42 -28.66
N LEU A 230 34.73 -2.95 -28.06
CA LEU A 230 34.08 -1.70 -28.42
C LEU A 230 34.85 -0.51 -27.84
N ASP A 231 34.79 0.62 -28.53
CA ASP A 231 35.42 1.86 -28.07
C ASP A 231 34.61 2.46 -26.90
N GLY A 232 35.30 2.87 -25.84
CA GLY A 232 34.70 3.37 -24.58
C GLY A 232 34.54 2.32 -23.47
N ASP A 233 33.96 2.75 -22.34
CA ASP A 233 33.78 1.92 -21.16
C ASP A 233 32.48 1.10 -21.25
N HIS A 234 32.58 -0.15 -21.69
CA HIS A 234 31.46 -1.10 -21.75
C HIS A 234 31.69 -2.27 -20.79
N TYR A 235 30.89 -2.36 -19.74
CA TYR A 235 30.98 -3.42 -18.75
C TYR A 235 29.61 -3.95 -18.35
N LEU A 236 29.56 -5.23 -17.99
CA LEU A 236 28.39 -5.86 -17.38
C LEU A 236 28.58 -5.91 -15.87
N ASN A 237 27.49 -6.11 -15.14
CA ASN A 237 27.55 -6.37 -13.71
C ASN A 237 28.22 -7.73 -13.43
N ASP A 238 28.89 -7.82 -12.28
CA ASP A 238 29.60 -9.02 -11.84
C ASP A 238 28.70 -10.28 -11.88
N SER A 239 29.34 -11.44 -12.08
CA SER A 239 28.67 -12.74 -12.03
C SER A 239 28.35 -13.11 -10.58
N ALA A 240 27.42 -14.06 -10.39
CA ALA A 240 27.10 -14.55 -9.04
C ALA A 240 28.34 -15.11 -8.33
N VAL A 241 29.26 -15.74 -9.08
CA VAL A 241 30.52 -16.30 -8.53
C VAL A 241 31.43 -15.20 -7.98
N VAL A 242 31.57 -14.08 -8.71
CA VAL A 242 32.40 -12.95 -8.26
C VAL A 242 31.78 -12.30 -7.02
N GLN A 243 30.47 -12.04 -7.06
CA GLN A 243 29.76 -11.41 -5.93
C GLN A 243 29.78 -12.31 -4.68
N LEU A 244 29.67 -13.64 -4.82
CA LEU A 244 29.83 -14.59 -3.71
C LEU A 244 31.24 -14.57 -3.10
N GLY A 245 32.25 -14.28 -3.92
CA GLY A 245 33.61 -14.04 -3.43
C GLY A 245 33.69 -12.79 -2.54
N ASP A 246 32.96 -11.74 -2.92
CA ASP A 246 32.94 -10.46 -2.22
C ASP A 246 32.13 -10.50 -0.91
N GLU A 247 31.15 -11.41 -0.77
CA GLU A 247 30.38 -11.60 0.46
C GLU A 247 31.26 -11.82 1.70
N SER A 248 32.36 -12.57 1.56
CA SER A 248 33.30 -12.77 2.66
C SER A 248 33.99 -11.47 3.06
N CYS A 249 34.28 -10.60 2.10
CA CYS A 249 34.85 -9.28 2.33
C CYS A 249 33.84 -8.33 2.98
N LEU A 250 32.58 -8.33 2.53
CA LEU A 250 31.51 -7.53 3.12
C LEU A 250 31.26 -7.90 4.59
N ASN A 251 31.20 -9.19 4.89
CA ASN A 251 31.08 -9.68 6.27
C ASN A 251 32.28 -9.28 7.12
N TYR A 252 33.49 -9.40 6.57
CA TYR A 252 34.70 -8.91 7.23
C TYR A 252 34.58 -7.43 7.56
N LEU A 253 34.27 -6.56 6.59
CA LEU A 253 34.10 -5.12 6.81
C LEU A 253 33.04 -4.81 7.87
N ALA A 254 31.93 -5.57 7.88
CA ALA A 254 30.90 -5.42 8.89
C ALA A 254 31.39 -5.77 10.30
N PHE A 255 32.31 -6.73 10.46
CA PHE A 255 32.93 -7.02 11.76
C PHE A 255 33.81 -5.86 12.26
N PHE A 256 34.46 -5.14 11.35
CA PHE A 256 35.33 -4.01 11.68
C PHE A 256 34.59 -2.70 11.97
N LYS A 257 33.27 -2.65 11.77
CA LYS A 257 32.45 -1.49 12.13
C LYS A 257 32.33 -1.27 13.65
N CYS A 258 32.78 -2.23 14.47
CA CYS A 258 32.71 -2.15 15.92
C CYS A 258 34.10 -2.13 16.57
N PRO A 259 34.49 -1.05 17.28
CA PRO A 259 35.77 -1.00 17.98
C PRO A 259 35.74 -1.68 19.36
N SER A 260 34.58 -2.02 19.93
CA SER A 260 34.49 -2.54 21.31
C SER A 260 33.76 -3.87 21.52
N THR A 261 32.54 -4.07 21.03
CA THR A 261 31.78 -5.32 21.28
C THR A 261 30.94 -5.75 20.09
N LEU A 262 31.24 -6.94 19.56
CA LEU A 262 30.50 -7.57 18.47
C LEU A 262 29.76 -8.80 19.01
N VAL A 263 28.45 -8.88 18.78
CA VAL A 263 27.60 -9.99 19.22
C VAL A 263 26.96 -10.65 18.00
N PHE A 264 27.03 -11.97 17.93
CA PHE A 264 26.34 -12.77 16.92
C PHE A 264 25.12 -13.46 17.52
N SER A 265 23.99 -13.44 16.83
CA SER A 265 22.82 -14.26 17.14
C SER A 265 22.38 -15.04 15.92
N ALA A 266 21.99 -16.30 16.14
CA ALA A 266 21.50 -17.21 15.11
C ALA A 266 20.25 -17.93 15.64
N PRO A 267 19.10 -17.88 14.94
CA PRO A 267 17.97 -18.72 15.30
C PRO A 267 18.34 -20.20 15.11
N ARG A 268 17.75 -21.06 15.95
CA ARG A 268 17.89 -22.52 15.84
C ARG A 268 17.02 -23.09 14.75
#